data_AF-A0A848FWM3-F1
#
_entry.id   AF-A0A848FWM3-F1
#
_cell.length_a   1.000
_cell.length_b   1.000
_cell.length_c   1.000
_cell.angle_alpha   90.00
_cell.angle_beta   90.00
_cell.angle_gamma   90.00
#
_symmetry.space_group_name_H-M   'P 1'
#
loop_
_entity.id
_entity.type
_entity.pdbx_description
1 polymer ?
#
loop_
_entity_poly.entity_id
_entity_poly.type
_entity_poly.pdbx_seq_one_letter_code
_entity_poly.pdbx_strand_id
1 'polypeptide(L)'
;MAVSPKIDFDDVYEIEPISEDLRYSYFKSKLESGREVSLSVKISNQSHALLPNVYNLSFGPLNAKGKINDKAELTHDDYSKVFSTILLTAYVYLKNNPDHYLGIDGSDNARAYFYYRALQRNFNYLDKYFRMFGVKYFVRITRFGKTQYDNPFDFEDIMPYPFRIEKGSSVSQDHMYNYFIFNLRQRGEKTH
;
A
#
# COMPACT_ATOMS: atom_id res chain seq x y z
N MET A 1 -22.65 3.72 1.58
CA MET A 1 -21.93 4.17 0.36
C MET A 1 -20.46 3.80 0.53
N ALA A 2 -19.81 3.20 -0.47
CA ALA A 2 -18.38 2.88 -0.38
C ALA A 2 -17.57 4.17 -0.39
N VAL A 3 -16.81 4.42 0.68
CA VAL A 3 -15.91 5.56 0.81
C VAL A 3 -14.99 5.64 -0.41
N SER A 4 -14.80 6.84 -0.95
CA SER A 4 -14.00 7.08 -2.15
C SER A 4 -13.02 8.21 -1.85
N PRO A 5 -11.84 7.91 -1.27
CA PRO A 5 -10.89 8.94 -0.86
C PRO A 5 -10.38 9.72 -2.08
N LYS A 6 -10.25 11.04 -1.94
CA LYS A 6 -9.64 11.92 -2.92
C LYS A 6 -8.27 12.33 -2.41
N ILE A 7 -7.21 11.87 -3.06
CA ILE A 7 -5.85 12.12 -2.59
C ILE A 7 -5.44 13.57 -2.90
N ASP A 8 -4.87 14.20 -1.89
CA ASP A 8 -4.33 15.55 -1.92
C ASP A 8 -3.19 15.69 -0.89
N PHE A 9 -1.96 15.87 -1.36
CA PHE A 9 -0.78 16.02 -0.52
C PHE A 9 -0.68 17.39 0.17
N ASP A 10 -1.54 18.35 -0.20
CA ASP A 10 -1.65 19.63 0.51
C ASP A 10 -2.63 19.54 1.70
N ASP A 11 -3.45 18.47 1.79
CA ASP A 11 -4.36 18.20 2.89
C ASP A 11 -4.01 16.88 3.60
N VAL A 12 -3.12 17.00 4.59
CA VAL A 12 -2.59 15.89 5.38
C VAL A 12 -2.65 16.19 6.88
N TYR A 13 -2.63 15.15 7.69
CA TYR A 13 -2.37 15.29 9.12
C TYR A 13 -0.90 15.64 9.36
N GLU A 14 -0.61 16.22 10.53
CA GLU A 14 0.76 16.40 10.98
C GLU A 14 1.43 15.02 11.19
N ILE A 15 2.57 14.81 10.52
CA ILE A 15 3.32 13.56 10.55
C ILE A 15 4.47 13.72 11.55
N GLU A 16 4.51 12.84 12.53
CA GLU A 16 5.59 12.77 13.51
C GLU A 16 6.53 11.60 13.15
N PRO A 17 7.76 11.87 12.65
CA PRO A 17 8.72 10.82 12.35
C PRO A 17 9.23 10.18 13.65
N ILE A 18 9.22 8.85 13.70
CA ILE A 18 9.78 8.07 14.82
C ILE A 18 11.21 7.63 14.50
N SER A 19 11.51 7.37 13.22
CA SER A 19 12.84 6.96 12.78
C SER A 19 13.45 7.95 11.79
N GLU A 20 14.77 8.17 11.90
CA GLU A 20 15.54 9.06 11.02
C GLU A 20 15.54 8.60 9.57
N ASP A 21 15.45 7.29 9.33
CA ASP A 21 15.38 6.68 8.01
C ASP A 21 14.00 6.79 7.33
N LEU A 22 13.06 7.48 7.98
CA LEU A 22 11.67 7.70 7.53
C LEU A 22 10.87 6.42 7.31
N ARG A 23 11.32 5.28 7.83
CA ARG A 23 10.60 4.01 7.75
C ARG A 23 9.50 3.89 8.79
N TYR A 24 9.49 4.72 9.82
CA TYR A 24 8.47 4.70 10.85
C TYR A 24 8.03 6.10 11.24
N SER A 25 6.74 6.35 11.11
CA SER A 25 6.08 7.58 11.54
C SER A 25 4.69 7.28 12.11
N TYR A 26 4.07 8.30 12.71
CA TYR A 26 2.67 8.26 13.09
C TYR A 26 2.00 9.62 12.89
N PHE A 27 0.67 9.60 12.91
CA PHE A 27 -0.16 10.79 12.91
C PHE A 27 -1.48 10.51 13.66
N LYS A 28 -2.14 11.56 14.15
CA LYS A 28 -3.46 11.44 14.80
C LYS A 28 -4.55 11.73 13.78
N SER A 29 -5.47 10.77 13.63
CA SER A 29 -6.66 10.92 12.79
C SER A 29 -7.91 11.00 13.67
N LYS A 30 -8.96 11.59 13.14
CA LYS A 30 -10.27 11.68 13.81
C LYS A 30 -11.23 10.62 13.27
N LEU A 31 -11.99 10.01 14.15
CA LEU A 31 -13.08 9.10 13.82
C LEU A 31 -14.40 9.86 13.71
N GLU A 32 -15.39 9.30 13.01
CA GLU A 32 -16.75 9.90 12.92
C GLU A 32 -17.39 10.13 14.31
N SER A 33 -17.00 9.32 15.31
CA SER A 33 -17.43 9.49 16.70
C SER A 33 -16.85 10.73 17.41
N GLY A 34 -15.94 11.45 16.75
CA GLY A 34 -15.19 12.58 17.31
C GLY A 34 -13.93 12.17 18.07
N ARG A 35 -13.73 10.88 18.34
CA ARG A 35 -12.53 10.36 19.00
C ARG A 35 -11.31 10.45 18.09
N GLU A 36 -10.16 10.78 18.66
CA GLU A 36 -8.87 10.67 17.99
C GLU A 36 -8.26 9.28 18.13
N VAL A 37 -7.59 8.83 17.06
CA VAL A 37 -6.82 7.59 17.02
C VAL A 37 -5.46 7.83 16.37
N SER A 38 -4.42 7.32 17.01
CA SER A 38 -3.07 7.33 16.45
C SER A 38 -2.94 6.24 15.41
N LEU A 39 -2.54 6.60 14.20
CA LEU A 39 -2.19 5.68 13.13
C LEU A 39 -0.68 5.68 12.93
N SER A 40 -0.10 4.49 12.90
CA SER A 40 1.30 4.27 12.57
C SER A 40 1.44 3.96 11.08
N VAL A 41 2.52 4.43 10.46
CA VAL A 41 2.92 4.10 9.09
C VAL A 41 4.33 3.51 9.16
N LYS A 42 4.49 2.29 8.65
CA LYS A 42 5.74 1.54 8.73
C LYS A 42 6.13 0.94 7.38
N ILE A 43 7.39 1.14 7.01
CA ILE A 43 8.04 0.51 5.87
C ILE A 43 8.92 -0.63 6.40
N SER A 44 8.81 -1.82 5.83
CA SER A 44 9.65 -2.97 6.19
C SER A 44 11.13 -2.65 6.02
N ASN A 45 11.99 -3.19 6.89
CA ASN A 45 13.46 -3.09 6.73
C ASN A 45 14.01 -4.09 5.71
N GLN A 46 13.23 -5.13 5.39
CA GLN A 46 13.59 -6.17 4.45
C GLN A 46 12.74 -6.05 3.20
N SER A 47 13.37 -6.21 2.04
CA SER A 47 12.66 -6.33 0.78
C SER A 47 11.87 -7.65 0.74
N HIS A 48 10.86 -7.68 -0.11
CA HIS A 48 10.05 -8.84 -0.37
C HIS A 48 10.92 -9.98 -0.93
N ALA A 49 10.70 -11.20 -0.46
CA ALA A 49 11.56 -12.35 -0.77
C ALA A 49 11.63 -12.66 -2.28
N LEU A 50 10.53 -12.45 -3.00
CA LEU A 50 10.41 -12.74 -4.43
C LEU A 50 10.44 -11.49 -5.32
N LEU A 51 10.50 -10.29 -4.73
CA LEU A 51 10.46 -9.03 -5.47
C LEU A 51 11.56 -8.11 -4.91
N PRO A 52 12.76 -8.14 -5.50
CA PRO A 52 13.88 -7.29 -5.09
C PRO A 52 13.46 -5.82 -5.01
N ASN A 53 13.99 -5.11 -4.01
CA ASN A 53 13.73 -3.68 -3.76
C ASN A 53 12.26 -3.31 -3.48
N VAL A 54 11.34 -4.26 -3.35
CA VAL A 54 9.96 -3.99 -2.92
C VAL A 54 9.85 -4.14 -1.40
N TYR A 55 9.46 -3.07 -0.70
CA TYR A 55 9.30 -3.06 0.75
C TYR A 55 7.83 -2.88 1.13
N ASN A 56 7.35 -3.66 2.10
CA ASN A 56 5.96 -3.55 2.54
C ASN A 56 5.70 -2.24 3.29
N LEU A 57 4.64 -1.53 2.89
CA LEU A 57 4.07 -0.37 3.57
C LEU A 57 2.85 -0.82 4.37
N SER A 58 2.98 -0.83 5.69
CA SER A 58 1.91 -1.17 6.62
C SER A 58 1.43 0.09 7.34
N PHE A 59 0.12 0.19 7.58
CA PHE A 59 -0.45 1.30 8.33
C PHE A 59 -1.65 0.85 9.14
N GLY A 60 -1.91 1.56 10.25
CA GLY A 60 -3.02 1.24 11.15
C GLY A 60 -2.70 1.61 12.60
N PRO A 61 -3.67 1.45 13.52
CA PRO A 61 -3.44 1.65 14.93
C PRO A 61 -2.52 0.55 15.49
N LEU A 62 -1.76 0.86 16.53
CA LEU A 62 -1.01 -0.15 17.25
C LEU A 62 -1.94 -0.97 18.15
N ASN A 63 -1.74 -2.28 18.20
CA ASN A 63 -2.37 -3.15 19.19
C ASN A 63 -1.62 -3.08 20.54
N ALA A 64 -2.14 -3.77 21.55
CA ALA A 64 -1.55 -3.83 22.89
C ALA A 64 -0.10 -4.36 22.93
N LYS A 65 0.38 -5.01 21.86
CA LYS A 65 1.75 -5.52 21.71
C LYS A 65 2.65 -4.58 20.90
N GLY A 66 2.18 -3.36 20.59
CA GLY A 66 2.92 -2.39 19.78
C GLY A 66 3.07 -2.76 18.31
N LYS A 67 2.26 -3.71 17.80
CA LYS A 67 2.25 -4.08 16.38
C LYS A 67 1.08 -3.39 15.68
N ILE A 68 1.28 -2.98 14.42
CA ILE A 68 0.19 -2.46 13.58
C ILE A 68 -0.91 -3.51 13.47
N ASN A 69 -2.13 -3.10 13.80
CA ASN A 69 -3.35 -3.88 13.60
C ASN A 69 -3.95 -3.51 12.24
N ASP A 70 -3.47 -4.19 11.20
CA ASP A 70 -3.96 -4.09 9.81
C ASP A 70 -5.39 -4.62 9.63
N LYS A 71 -5.97 -5.24 10.67
CA LYS A 71 -7.36 -5.71 10.70
C LYS A 71 -8.31 -4.76 11.41
N ALA A 72 -7.83 -3.64 11.93
CA ALA A 72 -8.70 -2.67 12.58
C ALA A 72 -9.68 -2.06 11.56
N GLU A 73 -10.98 -2.21 11.83
CA GLU A 73 -12.04 -1.52 11.09
C GLU A 73 -12.32 -0.19 11.79
N LEU A 74 -11.71 0.88 11.27
CA LEU A 74 -11.87 2.24 11.79
C LEU A 74 -12.70 3.08 10.83
N THR A 75 -13.74 3.72 11.34
CA THR A 75 -14.53 4.69 10.58
C THR A 75 -13.97 6.09 10.76
N HIS A 76 -13.07 6.48 9.87
CA HIS A 76 -12.45 7.80 9.88
C HIS A 76 -13.43 8.89 9.43
N ASP A 77 -13.34 10.04 10.10
CA ASP A 77 -14.07 11.26 9.72
C ASP A 77 -13.64 11.73 8.32
N ASP A 78 -12.34 11.62 8.02
CA ASP A 78 -11.79 11.95 6.71
C ASP A 78 -10.79 10.89 6.22
N TYR A 79 -11.30 9.95 5.42
CA TYR A 79 -10.46 8.95 4.76
C TYR A 79 -9.53 9.55 3.70
N SER A 80 -9.91 10.66 3.06
CA SER A 80 -9.06 11.32 2.07
C SER A 80 -7.77 11.78 2.73
N LYS A 81 -7.88 12.53 3.83
CA LYS A 81 -6.75 13.02 4.61
C LYS A 81 -5.89 11.89 5.18
N VAL A 82 -6.50 10.79 5.67
CA VAL A 82 -5.77 9.60 6.12
C VAL A 82 -4.90 9.02 5.00
N PHE A 83 -5.47 8.73 3.83
CA PHE A 83 -4.73 8.13 2.72
C PHE A 83 -3.73 9.10 2.09
N SER A 84 -4.04 10.40 2.02
CA SER A 84 -3.09 11.44 1.62
C SER A 84 -1.86 11.45 2.51
N THR A 85 -2.05 11.37 3.84
CA THR A 85 -0.96 11.38 4.83
C THR A 85 -0.06 10.15 4.68
N ILE A 86 -0.66 8.96 4.51
CA ILE A 86 0.07 7.70 4.29
C ILE A 86 0.90 7.77 3.00
N LEU A 87 0.28 8.19 1.90
CA LEU A 87 0.94 8.27 0.60
C LEU A 87 1.99 9.38 0.54
N LEU A 88 1.81 10.48 1.27
CA LEU A 88 2.84 11.51 1.42
C LEU A 88 4.06 10.95 2.17
N THR A 89 3.86 10.21 3.27
CA THR A 89 4.96 9.53 3.98
C THR A 89 5.74 8.61 3.03
N ALA A 90 5.01 7.81 2.23
CA ALA A 90 5.59 6.94 1.22
C ALA A 90 6.38 7.71 0.14
N TYR A 91 5.84 8.85 -0.31
CA TYR A 91 6.51 9.74 -1.27
C TYR A 91 7.83 10.29 -0.75
N VAL A 92 7.85 10.82 0.49
CA VAL A 92 9.06 11.38 1.09
C VAL A 92 10.14 10.30 1.25
N TYR A 93 9.77 9.10 1.70
CA TYR A 93 10.72 7.98 1.76
C TYR A 93 11.30 7.62 0.39
N LEU A 94 10.46 7.52 -0.64
CA LEU A 94 10.88 7.16 -2.00
C LEU A 94 11.75 8.24 -2.66
N LYS A 95 11.62 9.52 -2.27
CA LYS A 95 12.56 10.56 -2.71
C LYS A 95 13.98 10.32 -2.21
N ASN A 96 14.13 9.74 -1.02
CA ASN A 96 15.43 9.40 -0.45
C ASN A 96 15.93 8.01 -0.89
N ASN A 97 15.05 7.19 -1.47
CA ASN A 97 15.35 5.83 -1.92
C ASN A 97 14.70 5.57 -3.29
N PRO A 98 15.19 6.19 -4.38
CA PRO A 98 14.52 6.23 -5.68
C PRO A 98 14.47 4.88 -6.42
N ASP A 99 15.30 3.92 -6.03
CA ASP A 99 15.35 2.55 -6.54
C ASP A 99 14.42 1.58 -5.80
N HIS A 100 13.86 2.02 -4.66
CA HIS A 100 12.90 1.23 -3.90
C HIS A 100 11.49 1.30 -4.50
N TYR A 101 10.73 0.25 -4.24
CA TYR A 101 9.29 0.18 -4.41
C TYR A 101 8.65 0.01 -3.04
N LEU A 102 7.47 0.59 -2.85
CA LEU A 102 6.62 0.35 -1.71
C LEU A 102 5.41 -0.46 -2.13
N GLY A 103 5.01 -1.43 -1.32
CA GLY A 103 3.89 -2.30 -1.61
C GLY A 103 2.85 -2.32 -0.51
N ILE A 104 1.57 -2.28 -0.88
CA ILE A 104 0.42 -2.39 0.03
C ILE A 104 -0.29 -3.72 -0.26
N ASP A 105 -0.43 -4.53 0.78
CA ASP A 105 -1.17 -5.80 0.73
C ASP A 105 -2.66 -5.56 0.87
N GLY A 106 -3.42 -6.09 -0.10
CA GLY A 106 -4.87 -6.13 -0.08
C GLY A 106 -5.42 -6.94 1.08
N SER A 107 -4.72 -7.92 1.64
CA SER A 107 -5.11 -8.83 2.74
C SER A 107 -6.40 -9.66 2.54
N ASP A 108 -7.40 -9.12 1.84
CA ASP A 108 -8.63 -9.75 1.36
C ASP A 108 -9.10 -9.08 0.05
N ASN A 109 -10.09 -9.69 -0.61
CA ASN A 109 -10.60 -9.20 -1.89
C ASN A 109 -11.30 -7.84 -1.81
N ALA A 110 -11.94 -7.53 -0.68
CA ALA A 110 -12.69 -6.28 -0.52
C ALA A 110 -11.74 -5.08 -0.44
N ARG A 111 -10.68 -5.21 0.35
CA ARG A 111 -9.59 -4.23 0.48
C ARG A 111 -8.76 -4.12 -0.78
N ALA A 112 -8.43 -5.25 -1.41
CA ALA A 112 -7.78 -5.25 -2.71
C ALA A 112 -8.58 -4.45 -3.75
N TYR A 113 -9.89 -4.71 -3.84
CA TYR A 113 -10.79 -3.96 -4.71
C TYR A 113 -10.88 -2.48 -4.33
N PHE A 114 -10.94 -2.17 -3.03
CA PHE A 114 -10.94 -0.80 -2.52
C PHE A 114 -9.68 -0.03 -2.95
N TYR A 115 -8.49 -0.60 -2.74
CA TYR A 115 -7.22 0.04 -3.13
C TYR A 115 -7.16 0.25 -4.64
N TYR A 116 -7.50 -0.77 -5.44
CA TYR A 116 -7.54 -0.62 -6.90
C TYR A 116 -8.46 0.53 -7.34
N ARG A 117 -9.66 0.61 -6.78
CA ARG A 117 -10.62 1.69 -7.06
C ARG A 117 -10.12 3.06 -6.61
N ALA A 118 -9.46 3.13 -5.46
CA ALA A 118 -8.84 4.36 -4.97
C ALA A 118 -7.71 4.83 -5.90
N LEU A 119 -6.84 3.91 -6.36
CA LEU A 119 -5.79 4.21 -7.33
C LEU A 119 -6.38 4.71 -8.66
N GLN A 120 -7.37 4.00 -9.22
CA GLN A 120 -8.02 4.40 -10.48
C GLN A 120 -8.67 5.78 -10.42
N ARG A 121 -9.38 6.09 -9.33
CA ARG A 121 -10.02 7.41 -9.15
C ARG A 121 -9.01 8.54 -9.03
N ASN A 122 -7.89 8.27 -8.38
CA ASN A 122 -6.84 9.26 -8.13
C ASN A 122 -5.71 9.18 -9.17
N PHE A 123 -5.88 8.42 -10.25
CA PHE A 123 -4.81 8.08 -11.19
C PHE A 123 -4.09 9.33 -11.71
N ASN A 124 -4.83 10.32 -12.23
CA ASN A 124 -4.23 11.53 -12.79
C ASN A 124 -3.41 12.33 -11.76
N TYR A 125 -3.77 12.24 -10.46
CA TYR A 125 -3.05 12.91 -9.39
C TYR A 125 -1.81 12.11 -9.01
N LEU A 126 -1.98 10.82 -8.72
CA LEU A 126 -0.92 9.92 -8.26
C LEU A 126 0.14 9.64 -9.32
N ASP A 127 -0.25 9.56 -10.60
CA ASP A 127 0.65 9.31 -11.73
C ASP A 127 1.70 10.43 -11.90
N LYS A 128 1.47 11.62 -11.33
CA LYS A 128 2.50 12.69 -11.29
C LYS A 128 3.67 12.36 -10.36
N TYR A 129 3.43 11.51 -9.35
CA TYR A 129 4.37 11.20 -8.28
C TYR A 129 4.89 9.77 -8.37
N PHE A 130 4.05 8.83 -8.83
CA PHE A 130 4.33 7.40 -8.76
C PHE A 130 4.09 6.68 -10.07
N ARG A 131 4.86 5.62 -10.29
CA ARG A 131 4.48 4.53 -11.19
C ARG A 131 3.80 3.45 -10.37
N MET A 132 2.62 3.01 -10.79
CA MET A 132 1.77 2.11 -10.02
C MET A 132 1.59 0.78 -10.74
N PHE A 133 1.67 -0.32 -10.00
CA PHE A 133 1.58 -1.68 -10.52
C PHE A 133 0.71 -2.54 -9.60
N GLY A 134 -0.03 -3.47 -10.20
CA GLY A 134 -0.71 -4.54 -9.50
C GLY A 134 0.05 -5.85 -9.69
N VAL A 135 0.16 -6.65 -8.63
CA VAL A 135 0.80 -7.97 -8.65
C VAL A 135 -0.26 -8.99 -8.25
N LYS A 136 -0.37 -10.08 -9.04
CA LYS A 136 -1.19 -11.24 -8.69
C LYS A 136 -0.34 -12.23 -7.91
N TYR A 137 -0.44 -12.17 -6.60
CA TYR A 137 0.24 -13.04 -5.66
C TYR A 137 -0.65 -14.25 -5.36
N PHE A 138 -0.86 -15.14 -6.34
CA PHE A 138 -1.57 -16.42 -6.13
C PHE A 138 -1.04 -17.52 -7.06
N VAL A 139 -0.01 -18.22 -6.61
CA VAL A 139 -0.19 -19.67 -6.43
C VAL A 139 -0.40 -19.87 -4.94
N ARG A 140 -1.28 -20.81 -4.60
CA ARG A 140 -1.72 -21.21 -3.26
C ARG A 140 -0.57 -21.45 -2.26
N ILE A 141 0.09 -20.41 -1.77
CA ILE A 141 0.93 -20.46 -0.58
C ILE A 141 0.00 -20.25 0.61
N THR A 142 -0.73 -21.31 0.89
CA THR A 142 -1.52 -21.63 2.10
C THR A 142 -1.18 -20.73 3.30
N ARG A 143 -2.12 -20.02 3.93
CA ARG A 143 -3.03 -20.47 5.01
C ARG A 143 -2.58 -21.64 5.92
N PHE A 144 -1.42 -22.24 5.71
CA PHE A 144 -0.80 -23.25 6.55
C PHE A 144 0.69 -22.98 6.56
N GLY A 145 1.21 -22.66 7.75
CA GLY A 145 2.61 -22.75 8.19
C GLY A 145 3.71 -22.42 7.18
N LYS A 146 4.54 -21.42 7.50
CA LYS A 146 5.70 -20.97 6.72
C LYS A 146 6.77 -22.04 6.35
N THR A 147 6.56 -23.34 6.55
CA THR A 147 7.62 -24.35 6.48
C THR A 147 7.20 -25.77 6.04
N GLN A 148 6.12 -25.98 5.28
CA GLN A 148 5.86 -27.31 4.68
C GLN A 148 5.52 -27.18 3.20
N TYR A 149 6.50 -27.47 2.35
CA TYR A 149 6.30 -27.67 0.92
C TYR A 149 6.67 -29.12 0.61
N ASP A 150 5.68 -29.94 0.25
CA ASP A 150 5.93 -31.25 -0.36
C ASP A 150 5.99 -31.10 -1.88
N ASN A 151 7.11 -31.54 -2.45
CA ASN A 151 7.39 -31.62 -3.88
C ASN A 151 6.42 -32.63 -4.55
N PRO A 152 5.95 -32.44 -5.80
CA PRO A 152 6.53 -31.62 -6.86
C PRO A 152 5.73 -30.34 -7.11
N PHE A 153 6.25 -29.20 -6.66
CA PHE A 153 5.77 -27.90 -7.14
C PHE A 153 6.82 -27.30 -8.08
N ASP A 154 6.36 -26.93 -9.27
CA ASP A 154 7.14 -26.15 -10.21
C ASP A 154 7.13 -24.68 -9.77
N PHE A 155 8.27 -24.18 -9.34
CA PHE A 155 8.44 -22.82 -8.84
C PHE A 155 8.55 -21.78 -9.98
N GLU A 156 8.67 -22.22 -11.24
CA GLU A 156 8.63 -21.33 -12.41
C GLU A 156 7.23 -20.75 -12.66
N ASP A 157 6.17 -21.42 -12.19
CA ASP A 157 4.76 -21.02 -12.36
C ASP A 157 4.27 -20.05 -11.26
N ILE A 158 5.16 -19.63 -10.35
CA ILE A 158 4.87 -18.80 -9.16
C ILE A 158 5.64 -17.46 -9.21
N MET A 159 6.05 -16.97 -10.39
CA MET A 159 6.75 -15.69 -10.46
C MET A 159 5.77 -14.51 -10.30
N PRO A 160 5.87 -13.70 -9.23
CA PRO A 160 5.05 -12.50 -9.10
C PRO A 160 5.44 -11.51 -10.20
N TYR A 161 4.56 -11.32 -11.18
CA TYR A 161 4.78 -10.34 -12.25
C TYR A 161 4.04 -9.02 -11.96
N PRO A 162 4.74 -7.87 -11.96
CA PRO A 162 4.10 -6.57 -11.81
C PRO A 162 3.43 -6.12 -13.11
N PHE A 163 2.12 -5.95 -13.08
CA PHE A 163 1.32 -5.40 -14.17
C PHE A 163 1.15 -3.91 -13.96
N ARG A 164 1.57 -3.09 -14.93
CA ARG A 164 1.37 -1.65 -14.86
C ARG A 164 -0.13 -1.35 -14.80
N ILE A 165 -0.54 -0.52 -13.84
CA ILE A 165 -1.90 -0.03 -13.75
C ILE A 165 -2.01 1.16 -14.70
N GLU A 166 -2.99 1.11 -15.60
CA GLU A 166 -3.27 2.17 -16.56
C GLU A 166 -4.61 2.85 -16.23
N LYS A 167 -4.78 4.09 -16.69
CA LYS A 167 -6.01 4.84 -16.46
C LYS A 167 -7.19 4.15 -17.12
N GLY A 168 -8.23 3.88 -16.34
CA GLY A 168 -9.48 3.29 -16.85
C GLY A 168 -9.40 1.79 -17.11
N SER A 169 -8.30 1.12 -16.76
CA SER A 169 -8.24 -0.34 -16.84
C SER A 169 -9.34 -0.95 -15.95
N SER A 170 -10.04 -1.96 -16.46
CA SER A 170 -11.03 -2.72 -15.69
C SER A 170 -10.48 -4.10 -15.39
N VAL A 171 -10.32 -4.42 -14.11
CA VAL A 171 -9.96 -5.77 -13.65
C VAL A 171 -11.17 -6.32 -12.92
N SER A 172 -11.64 -7.51 -13.31
CA SER A 172 -12.74 -8.16 -12.61
C SER A 172 -12.30 -8.62 -11.22
N GLN A 173 -13.25 -8.76 -10.29
CA GLN A 173 -12.94 -9.15 -8.90
C GLN A 173 -12.23 -10.51 -8.83
N ASP A 174 -12.59 -11.45 -9.69
CA ASP A 174 -12.00 -12.80 -9.76
C ASP A 174 -10.52 -12.78 -10.19
N HIS A 175 -10.07 -11.68 -10.81
CA HIS A 175 -8.71 -11.50 -11.30
C HIS A 175 -7.99 -10.35 -10.60
N MET A 176 -8.52 -9.89 -9.46
CA MET A 176 -8.00 -8.72 -8.77
C MET A 176 -6.58 -8.95 -8.25
N TYR A 177 -5.74 -7.93 -8.38
CA TYR A 177 -4.43 -7.91 -7.74
C TYR A 177 -4.60 -7.91 -6.23
N ASN A 178 -3.76 -8.63 -5.52
CA ASN A 178 -3.75 -8.65 -4.05
C ASN A 178 -2.53 -7.93 -3.46
N TYR A 179 -1.58 -7.50 -4.29
CA TYR A 179 -0.48 -6.66 -3.86
C TYR A 179 -0.29 -5.49 -4.84
N PHE A 180 -0.28 -4.27 -4.31
CA PHE A 180 -0.15 -3.05 -5.10
C PHE A 180 1.19 -2.41 -4.81
N ILE A 181 2.07 -2.35 -5.81
CA ILE A 181 3.41 -1.79 -5.65
C ILE A 181 3.54 -0.49 -6.43
N PHE A 182 4.33 0.43 -5.91
CA PHE A 182 4.59 1.70 -6.56
C PHE A 182 5.99 2.22 -6.22
N ASN A 183 6.57 2.99 -7.12
CA ASN A 183 7.81 3.72 -6.89
C ASN A 183 7.76 5.13 -7.44
N LEU A 184 8.80 5.92 -7.15
CA LEU A 184 8.91 7.29 -7.61
C LEU A 184 8.89 7.35 -9.14
N ARG A 185 8.06 8.25 -9.69
CA ARG A 185 8.15 8.58 -11.11
C ARG A 185 9.35 9.49 -11.34
N GLN A 186 10.27 9.06 -12.22
CA GLN A 186 11.43 9.87 -12.55
C GLN A 186 11.04 11.04 -13.48
N ARG A 187 11.65 12.20 -13.25
CA ARG A 187 11.39 13.42 -14.02
C ARG A 187 11.97 13.24 -15.43
N GLY A 188 11.10 12.97 -16.42
CA GLY A 188 11.50 12.78 -17.82
C GLY A 188 10.77 11.64 -18.56
N GLU A 189 10.09 10.75 -17.84
CA GLU A 189 9.30 9.68 -18.46
C GLU A 189 7.96 10.22 -19.00
N LYS A 190 7.83 10.29 -20.32
CA LYS A 190 6.59 10.68 -21.01
C LYS A 190 5.46 9.72 -20.63
N THR A 191 4.29 10.28 -20.36
CA THR A 191 3.03 9.53 -20.25
C THR A 191 2.63 9.12 -21.66
N HIS A 192 2.61 7.82 -21.95
CA HIS A 192 2.04 7.27 -23.18
C HIS A 192 0.55 7.03 -22.99
#